data_AF-A3QS48-F1
#
_entry.id   AF-A3QS48-F1
#
_cell.length_a   1.000
_cell.length_b   1.000
_cell.length_c   1.000
_cell.angle_alpha   90.00
_cell.angle_beta   90.00
_cell.angle_gamma   90.00
#
_symmetry.space_group_name_H-M   'P 1'
#
loop_
_entity.id
_entity.type
_entity.pdbx_description
1 polymer ?
#
loop_
_entity_poly.entity_id
_entity_poly.type
_entity_poly.pdbx_seq_one_letter_code
_entity_poly.pdbx_strand_id
1 'polypeptide(L)'
;HVQVLINDPDKLKAIRARELDITKERIGMILSAGVNVVLCSGGVDDLCMKYFVEAGAMAVRRVKKNDLMIIAKATGAAFLTSLTNLDGEESFDASMIGEAAEVVEEHVCDDD
;
A
#
# COMPACT_ATOMS: atom_id res chain seq x y z
N HIS A 1 20.89 -6.48 12.31
CA HIS A 1 19.73 -6.34 13.20
C HIS A 1 19.85 -5.05 13.98
N VAL A 2 18.92 -4.12 13.81
CA VAL A 2 18.81 -2.93 14.67
C VAL A 2 17.97 -3.35 15.86
N GLN A 3 18.58 -3.42 17.05
CA GLN A 3 17.89 -3.78 18.28
C GLN A 3 17.68 -2.48 19.06
N VAL A 4 16.45 -1.96 19.03
CA VAL A 4 16.11 -0.76 19.79
C VAL A 4 15.85 -1.19 21.23
N LEU A 5 16.82 -0.97 22.12
CA LEU A 5 16.66 -1.19 23.56
C LEU A 5 15.87 0.00 24.13
N ILE A 6 14.57 -0.18 24.36
CA ILE A 6 13.70 0.86 24.89
C ILE A 6 13.49 0.62 26.38
N ASN A 7 14.09 1.46 27.22
CA ASN A 7 13.97 1.37 28.69
C ASN A 7 12.76 2.14 29.26
N ASP A 8 12.10 2.98 28.44
CA ASP A 8 10.96 3.81 28.86
C ASP A 8 9.69 3.48 28.04
N PRO A 9 8.56 3.10 28.68
CA PRO A 9 7.33 2.76 27.99
C PRO A 9 6.72 3.93 27.19
N ASP A 10 6.97 5.17 27.59
CA ASP A 10 6.45 6.35 26.88
C ASP A 10 7.19 6.61 25.55
N LYS A 11 8.50 6.32 25.48
CA LYS A 11 9.25 6.36 24.21
C LYS A 11 8.73 5.30 23.25
N LEU A 12 8.33 4.14 23.77
CA LEU A 12 7.76 3.06 22.97
C LEU A 12 6.42 3.46 22.32
N LYS A 13 5.57 4.18 23.06
CA LYS A 13 4.32 4.74 22.51
C LYS A 13 4.59 5.79 21.42
N ALA A 14 5.54 6.70 21.65
CA ALA A 14 5.89 7.73 20.68
C ALA A 14 6.46 7.14 19.38
N ILE A 15 7.28 6.09 19.47
CA ILE A 15 7.80 5.37 18.29
C ILE A 15 6.66 4.74 17.50
N ARG A 16 5.74 4.02 18.17
CA ARG A 16 4.58 3.41 17.51
C ARG A 16 3.69 4.45 16.83
N ALA A 17 3.43 5.58 17.48
CA ALA A 17 2.66 6.67 16.88
C ALA A 17 3.34 7.20 15.60
N ARG A 18 4.66 7.42 15.65
CA ARG A 18 5.43 7.85 14.47
C ARG A 18 5.40 6.81 13.33
N GLU A 19 5.50 5.52 13.63
CA GLU A 19 5.40 4.45 12.61
C GLU A 19 4.02 4.45 11.91
N LEU A 20 2.95 4.69 12.67
CA LEU A 20 1.60 4.83 12.13
C LEU A 20 1.46 6.07 11.26
N ASP A 21 2.01 7.21 11.70
CA ASP A 21 1.97 8.47 10.95
C ASP A 21 2.69 8.34 9.60
N ILE A 22 3.89 7.75 9.57
CA ILE A 22 4.64 7.50 8.32
C ILE A 22 3.82 6.64 7.36
N THR A 23 3.16 5.60 7.88
CA THR A 23 2.35 4.71 7.04
C THR A 23 1.13 5.43 6.49
N LYS A 24 0.50 6.30 7.29
CA LYS A 24 -0.61 7.13 6.86
C LYS A 24 -0.19 8.15 5.80
N GLU A 25 0.97 8.79 5.95
CA GLU A 25 1.53 9.71 4.96
C GLU A 25 1.74 9.01 3.61
N ARG A 26 2.31 7.80 3.62
CA ARG A 26 2.48 6.97 2.40
C ARG A 26 1.17 6.65 1.70
N ILE A 27 0.16 6.23 2.46
CA ILE A 27 -1.17 5.96 1.92
C ILE A 27 -1.79 7.23 1.35
N GLY A 28 -1.63 8.35 2.05
CA GLY A 28 -2.07 9.67 1.61
C GLY A 28 -1.45 10.08 0.27
N MET A 29 -0.15 9.84 0.06
CA MET A 29 0.52 10.11 -1.22
C MET A 29 -0.08 9.29 -2.37
N ILE A 30 -0.30 7.99 -2.15
CA ILE A 30 -0.90 7.10 -3.16
C ILE A 30 -2.32 7.56 -3.53
N LEU A 31 -3.15 7.85 -2.52
CA LEU A 31 -4.52 8.32 -2.72
C LEU A 31 -4.57 9.69 -3.41
N SER A 32 -3.67 10.60 -3.05
CA SER A 32 -3.59 11.94 -3.64
C SER A 32 -3.21 11.92 -5.12
N ALA A 33 -2.52 10.86 -5.57
CA ALA A 33 -2.22 10.65 -6.99
C ALA A 33 -3.42 10.15 -7.81
N GLY A 34 -4.58 9.91 -7.17
CA GLY A 34 -5.82 9.49 -7.84
C GLY A 34 -5.97 7.98 -7.99
N VAL A 35 -5.19 7.20 -7.26
CA VAL A 35 -5.30 5.73 -7.29
C VAL A 35 -6.57 5.27 -6.58
N ASN A 36 -7.39 4.50 -7.30
CA ASN A 36 -8.61 3.88 -6.78
C ASN A 36 -8.43 2.39 -6.45
N VAL A 37 -7.36 1.74 -6.92
CA VAL A 37 -7.08 0.31 -6.69
C VAL A 37 -5.60 0.11 -6.35
N VAL A 38 -5.32 -0.50 -5.21
CA VAL A 38 -3.97 -0.80 -4.70
C VAL A 38 -3.81 -2.31 -4.53
N LEU A 39 -2.79 -2.88 -5.15
CA LEU A 39 -2.47 -4.31 -5.06
C LEU A 39 -1.12 -4.50 -4.34
N CYS A 40 -1.15 -5.21 -3.22
CA CYS A 40 0.01 -5.44 -2.36
C CYS A 40 0.37 -6.93 -2.31
N SER A 41 1.66 -7.26 -2.50
CA SER A 41 2.14 -8.64 -2.30
C SER A 41 2.17 -9.06 -0.84
N GLY A 42 2.34 -8.09 0.06
CA GLY A 42 2.43 -8.30 1.50
C GLY A 42 1.07 -8.28 2.20
N GLY A 43 1.10 -8.44 3.52
CA GLY A 43 -0.03 -8.08 4.36
C GLY A 43 -0.21 -6.56 4.40
N VAL A 44 -1.45 -6.14 4.64
CA VAL A 44 -1.80 -4.76 4.97
C VAL A 44 -2.50 -4.81 6.32
N ASP A 45 -2.03 -3.98 7.25
CA ASP A 45 -2.61 -3.85 8.58
C ASP A 45 -4.04 -3.31 8.51
N ASP A 46 -4.90 -3.69 9.46
CA ASP A 46 -6.31 -3.34 9.41
C ASP A 46 -6.54 -1.83 9.53
N LEU A 47 -5.65 -1.09 10.21
CA LEU A 47 -5.71 0.37 10.24
C LEU A 47 -5.43 0.98 8.87
N CYS A 48 -4.49 0.40 8.13
CA CYS A 48 -4.15 0.86 6.77
C CYS A 48 -5.29 0.58 5.79
N MET A 49 -5.90 -0.60 5.90
CA MET A 49 -7.09 -0.95 5.12
C MET A 49 -8.23 0.05 5.35
N LYS A 50 -8.44 0.46 6.61
CA LYS A 50 -9.47 1.45 6.95
C LYS A 50 -9.26 2.77 6.22
N TYR A 51 -8.02 3.25 6.08
CA TYR A 51 -7.75 4.48 5.32
C TYR A 51 -8.10 4.37 3.84
N PHE A 52 -7.86 3.22 3.21
CA PHE A 52 -8.27 2.99 1.83
C PHE A 52 -9.79 2.96 1.68
N VAL A 53 -10.49 2.26 2.59
CA VAL A 53 -11.96 2.19 2.60
C VAL A 53 -12.59 3.58 2.82
N GLU A 54 -12.08 4.36 3.76
CA GLU A 54 -12.55 5.74 4.02
C GLU A 54 -12.33 6.67 2.83
N ALA A 55 -11.27 6.43 2.05
CA ALA A 55 -10.98 7.16 0.82
C ALA A 55 -11.72 6.63 -0.42
N GLY A 56 -12.51 5.56 -0.30
CA GLY A 56 -13.21 4.94 -1.42
C GLY A 56 -12.29 4.19 -2.40
N ALA A 57 -11.11 3.78 -1.95
CA ALA A 57 -10.14 3.01 -2.74
C ALA A 57 -10.18 1.52 -2.34
N MET A 58 -10.07 0.64 -3.34
CA MET A 58 -9.93 -0.79 -3.15
C MET A 58 -8.49 -1.14 -2.83
N ALA A 59 -8.25 -1.88 -1.75
CA ALA A 59 -6.92 -2.40 -1.42
C ALA A 59 -6.96 -3.93 -1.33
N VAL A 60 -6.12 -4.61 -2.11
CA VAL A 60 -5.98 -6.07 -2.09
C VAL A 60 -4.63 -6.44 -1.50
N ARG A 61 -4.65 -7.24 -0.43
CA ARG A 61 -3.45 -7.72 0.26
C ARG A 61 -3.13 -9.18 -0.11
N ARG A 62 -1.87 -9.57 0.04
CA ARG A 62 -1.36 -10.94 -0.23
C ARG A 62 -1.56 -11.42 -1.68
N VAL A 63 -1.47 -10.52 -2.65
CA VAL A 63 -1.51 -10.89 -4.07
C VAL A 63 -0.22 -11.63 -4.46
N LYS A 64 -0.31 -12.70 -5.25
CA LYS A 64 0.88 -13.43 -5.69
C LYS A 64 1.77 -12.51 -6.54
N LYS A 65 3.09 -12.59 -6.32
CA LYS A 65 4.06 -11.74 -7.03
C LYS A 65 4.01 -11.93 -8.56
N ASN A 66 3.75 -13.16 -9.03
CA ASN A 66 3.60 -13.43 -10.45
C ASN A 66 2.37 -12.71 -11.03
N ASP A 67 1.25 -12.72 -10.31
CA ASP A 67 0.02 -12.06 -10.73
C ASP A 67 0.22 -10.54 -10.79
N LEU A 68 0.89 -9.95 -9.78
CA LEU A 68 1.25 -8.53 -9.79
C LEU A 68 2.10 -8.14 -11.01
N MET A 69 3.09 -8.96 -11.38
CA MET A 69 3.92 -8.70 -12.56
C MET A 69 3.13 -8.79 -13.86
N ILE A 70 2.15 -9.69 -13.94
CA ILE A 70 1.27 -9.83 -15.11
C ILE A 70 0.33 -8.62 -15.19
N ILE A 71 -0.30 -8.25 -14.08
CA ILE A 71 -1.22 -7.11 -14.00
C ILE A 71 -0.48 -5.82 -14.34
N ALA A 72 0.69 -5.56 -13.74
CA ALA A 72 1.48 -4.36 -14.03
C ALA A 72 1.82 -4.24 -15.52
N LYS A 73 2.18 -5.35 -16.18
CA LYS A 73 2.42 -5.37 -17.63
C LYS A 73 1.15 -5.12 -18.45
N ALA A 74 0.00 -5.63 -17.99
CA ALA A 74 -1.26 -5.50 -18.70
C ALA A 74 -1.88 -4.10 -18.58
N THR A 75 -1.73 -3.45 -17.42
CA THR A 75 -2.27 -2.11 -17.14
C THR A 75 -1.29 -0.98 -17.44
N GLY A 76 -0.01 -1.29 -17.66
CA GLY A 76 1.06 -0.30 -17.78
C GLY A 76 1.55 0.27 -16.45
N ALA A 77 1.07 -0.24 -15.31
CA ALA A 77 1.56 0.17 -14.00
C ALA A 77 3.02 -0.20 -13.78
N ALA A 78 3.71 0.56 -12.92
CA ALA A 78 5.03 0.19 -12.44
C ALA A 78 4.92 -0.84 -11.30
N PHE A 79 5.69 -1.93 -11.37
CA PHE A 79 5.86 -2.83 -10.23
C PHE A 79 6.84 -2.21 -9.22
N LEU A 80 6.31 -1.62 -8.16
CA LEU A 80 7.11 -0.92 -7.15
C LEU A 80 7.51 -1.85 -6.00
N THR A 81 8.79 -1.78 -5.63
CA THR A 81 9.34 -2.44 -4.42
C THR A 81 9.59 -1.46 -3.28
N SER A 82 9.68 -0.16 -3.58
CA SER A 82 9.81 0.94 -2.64
C SER A 82 9.15 2.20 -3.21
N LEU A 83 8.71 3.11 -2.34
CA LEU A 83 8.25 4.46 -2.69
C LEU A 83 9.41 5.49 -2.69
N THR A 84 10.63 5.05 -2.35
CA THR A 84 11.80 5.92 -2.30
C THR A 84 12.32 6.21 -3.71
N ASN A 85 12.51 7.49 -4.01
CA ASN A 85 13.15 7.96 -5.24
C ASN A 85 14.68 7.98 -5.13
N LEU A 86 15.35 8.42 -6.20
CA LEU A 86 16.83 8.47 -6.25
C LEU A 86 17.43 9.50 -5.29
N ASP A 87 16.65 10.50 -4.89
CA ASP A 87 17.05 11.55 -3.94
C ASP A 87 16.85 11.13 -2.48
N GLY A 88 16.30 9.95 -2.24
CA GLY A 88 16.03 9.41 -0.90
C GLY A 88 14.72 9.91 -0.28
N GLU A 89 13.93 10.68 -1.02
CA GLU A 89 12.59 11.11 -0.63
C GLU A 89 11.54 10.07 -1.05
N GLU A 90 10.38 10.10 -0.39
CA GLU A 90 9.25 9.26 -0.79
C GLU A 90 8.39 10.02 -1.80
N SER A 91 8.22 9.47 -2.99
CA SER A 91 7.37 10.06 -4.03
C SER A 91 6.55 8.99 -4.73
N PHE A 92 5.33 9.35 -5.12
CA PHE A 92 4.44 8.49 -5.89
C PHE A 92 3.79 9.32 -6.99
N ASP A 93 4.21 9.07 -8.23
CA ASP A 93 3.82 9.86 -9.39
C ASP A 93 2.80 9.13 -10.25
N ALA A 94 2.02 9.89 -11.02
CA ALA A 94 1.04 9.35 -11.97
C ALA A 94 1.67 8.40 -13.00
N SER A 95 2.96 8.55 -13.30
CA SER A 95 3.69 7.64 -14.21
C SER A 95 3.81 6.21 -13.71
N MET A 96 3.58 5.97 -12.40
CA MET A 96 3.62 4.65 -11.79
C MET A 96 2.25 3.95 -11.81
N ILE A 97 1.18 4.69 -12.13
CA ILE A 97 -0.20 4.23 -12.13
C ILE A 97 -0.49 3.53 -13.46
N GLY A 98 -1.14 2.37 -13.39
CA GLY A 98 -1.67 1.70 -14.58
C GLY A 98 -3.15 2.00 -14.76
N GLU A 99 -3.63 1.76 -15.97
CA GLU A 99 -5.02 2.00 -16.34
C GLU A 99 -5.74 0.67 -16.60
N ALA A 100 -7.01 0.62 -16.24
CA ALA A 100 -7.93 -0.46 -16.57
C ALA A 100 -9.28 0.14 -16.93
N ALA A 101 -9.98 -0.46 -17.89
CA ALA A 101 -11.32 0.00 -18.29
C ALA A 101 -12.33 -0.13 -17.12
N GLU A 102 -12.18 -1.20 -16.34
CA GLU A 102 -13.01 -1.49 -15.18
C GLU A 102 -12.22 -2.39 -14.21
N VAL A 103 -12.48 -2.24 -12.92
CA VAL A 103 -12.02 -3.15 -11.87
C VAL A 103 -13.22 -3.52 -11.00
N VAL A 104 -13.53 -4.82 -10.95
CA VAL A 104 -14.64 -5.36 -10.16
C VAL A 104 -14.15 -6.46 -9.22
N GLU A 105 -14.80 -6.54 -8.06
CA GLU A 105 -14.72 -7.68 -7.17
C GLU A 105 -15.95 -8.55 -7.41
N GLU A 106 -15.74 -9.78 -7.89
CA GLU A 106 -16.80 -10.77 -8.05
C GLU A 106 -16.60 -11.90 -7.05
N HIS A 107 -17.68 -12.25 -6.34
CA HIS A 107 -17.69 -13.41 -5.47
C HIS A 107 -17.90 -14.67 -6.32
N VAL A 108 -16.84 -15.46 -6.49
CA VAL A 108 -16.88 -16.70 -7.27
C VAL A 108 -17.00 -17.89 -6.32
N CYS A 109 -18.24 -18.30 -6.06
CA CYS A 109 -18.66 -19.52 -5.34
C CYS A 109 -18.55 -19.51 -3.79
N ASP A 110 -19.69 -19.73 -3.12
CA ASP A 110 -19.80 -20.24 -1.75
C ASP A 110 -19.54 -21.75 -1.79
N ASP A 111 -18.36 -22.21 -1.39
CA ASP A 111 -18.19 -23.61 -0.98
C ASP A 111 -18.08 -23.60 0.56
N ASP A 112 -19.10 -24.20 1.20
CA ASP A 112 -19.14 -24.57 2.63
C ASP A 112 -17.89 -25.34 3.08
#